data_AF-A0A0A0DHM9-F1
#
_entry.id   AF-A0A0A0DHM9-F1
#
_cell.length_a   1.000
_cell.length_b   1.000
_cell.length_c   1.000
_cell.angle_alpha   90.00
_cell.angle_beta   90.00
_cell.angle_gamma   90.00
#
_symmetry.space_group_name_H-M   'P 1'
#
loop_
_entity.id
_entity.type
_entity.pdbx_description
1 polymer ?
#
loop_
_entity_poly.entity_id
_entity_poly.type
_entity_poly.pdbx_seq_one_letter_code
_entity_poly.pdbx_strand_id
1 'polypeptide(L)'
;MGIEVYCGSLDAQAESTTIMTKSQLECYKELGKALEQTENSASSLSGKAYDSFRAFISDVIVPLKEAGIALSEATQIDVQSLPKEYRTQVADEDLQEDKLVEDIQRYDQLLAANLDLLDAIVTSKSTSPGSFQRLQGLQKLNDTYTAARKELQEKLDKLRAFDASSSEIFGDIAALVQAIDTGVGQLASSWDANTGTYSIPADLSWTTVAGELKANRDFAKKYQIERPHNLSWKEYNSYITGLRQQAEELKKVDGWDDEAVKNYINQVKSSTAKLQTGQEFYNKRDELYAQTKEVGSDVYTGMYAASKMSSRDKLELVLKHLGAEVDGYNFMHLTSTTHKFSDKMAPHGDFLMHFRKDVVMTFKDKSLKDDKSGLGQQIHLFRYYLDRQAIYYIRNNYDGANDYEKLLAYGKEQGLTFDYTTGANYHNRYDKATEFFTRPYNMKVQVPKENTVRSKKDLNNARMVEFIVNLETGEFETQWDAYDQHKLPDGRYDSNPEHYTHDELHEIANTESFNYGPSKGNNDVVTGIYAGQHNRLDVTQPADSALRQKAKSIFKSEGDLGKKGGQYADIVKGGGHKDYEAWQERTKGMSEDEKVAEYNKYKEYASGIKPSNHSYSGYTHSKQYQKDHE
;
A
#
# COMPACT_ATOMS: atom_id res chain seq x y z
N MET A 1 -18.41 27.09 -43.05
CA MET A 1 -16.94 27.24 -43.02
C MET A 1 -16.46 25.95 -42.40
N GLY A 2 -15.75 25.10 -43.14
CA GLY A 2 -15.25 23.83 -42.61
C GLY A 2 -14.09 24.04 -41.62
N ILE A 3 -13.72 22.97 -40.90
CA ILE A 3 -12.60 22.98 -39.96
C ILE A 3 -11.27 23.08 -40.74
N GLU A 4 -10.39 23.99 -40.34
CA GLU A 4 -9.06 24.15 -40.93
C GLU A 4 -7.99 24.16 -39.82
N VAL A 5 -6.97 23.32 -39.98
CA VAL A 5 -5.81 23.29 -39.08
C VAL A 5 -4.52 23.38 -39.90
N TYR A 6 -3.69 24.35 -39.53
CA TYR A 6 -2.35 24.55 -40.08
C TYR A 6 -1.32 24.35 -38.96
N CYS A 7 -0.51 23.29 -39.06
CA CYS A 7 0.49 22.92 -38.04
C CYS A 7 1.46 24.07 -37.75
N GLY A 8 1.95 24.74 -38.79
CA GLY A 8 2.84 25.89 -38.64
C GLY A 8 2.20 27.07 -37.90
N SER A 9 0.89 27.30 -38.10
CA SER A 9 0.16 28.34 -37.38
C SER A 9 -0.06 27.98 -35.92
N LEU A 10 -0.38 26.70 -35.62
CA LEU A 10 -0.49 26.21 -34.24
C LEU A 10 0.82 26.38 -33.48
N ASP A 11 1.95 26.00 -34.09
CA ASP A 11 3.27 26.13 -33.46
C ASP A 11 3.64 27.61 -33.21
N ALA A 12 3.39 28.49 -34.20
CA ALA A 12 3.63 29.93 -34.05
C ALA A 12 2.74 30.57 -32.95
N GLN A 13 1.48 30.12 -32.82
CA GLN A 13 0.60 30.56 -31.73
C GLN A 13 1.10 30.09 -30.37
N ALA A 14 1.58 28.85 -30.26
CA ALA A 14 2.17 28.33 -29.03
C ALA A 14 3.46 29.08 -28.64
N GLU A 15 4.34 29.37 -29.59
CA GLU A 15 5.57 30.11 -29.34
C GLU A 15 5.28 31.56 -28.90
N SER A 16 4.46 32.29 -29.66
CA SER A 16 4.10 33.68 -29.36
C SER A 16 3.38 33.80 -28.01
N THR A 17 2.45 32.90 -27.69
CA THR A 17 1.77 32.88 -26.39
C THR A 17 2.72 32.54 -25.25
N THR A 18 3.69 31.65 -25.49
CA THR A 18 4.74 31.35 -24.51
C THR A 18 5.59 32.58 -24.19
N ILE A 19 5.96 33.37 -25.21
CA ILE A 19 6.71 34.62 -25.02
C ILE A 19 5.88 35.63 -24.22
N MET A 20 4.61 35.82 -24.58
CA MET A 20 3.70 36.73 -23.90
C MET A 20 3.53 36.37 -22.41
N THR A 21 3.23 35.11 -22.12
CA THR A 21 2.99 34.64 -20.74
C THR A 21 4.27 34.70 -19.90
N LYS A 22 5.45 34.42 -20.47
CA LYS A 22 6.75 34.65 -19.78
C LYS A 22 6.94 36.12 -19.40
N SER A 23 6.63 37.04 -20.31
CA SER A 23 6.70 38.47 -20.01
C SER A 23 5.72 38.85 -18.89
N GLN A 24 4.49 38.32 -18.89
CA GLN A 24 3.51 38.56 -17.83
C GLN A 24 3.99 38.05 -16.47
N LEU A 25 4.58 36.85 -16.41
CA LEU A 25 5.12 36.27 -15.19
C LEU A 25 6.26 37.12 -14.58
N GLU A 26 7.15 37.67 -15.41
CA GLU A 26 8.17 38.61 -14.92
C GLU A 26 7.53 39.93 -14.41
N CYS A 27 6.48 40.44 -15.05
CA CYS A 27 5.73 41.58 -14.53
C CYS A 27 5.09 41.29 -13.17
N TYR A 28 4.47 40.12 -12.98
CA TYR A 28 3.90 39.72 -11.69
C TYR A 28 4.95 39.58 -10.58
N LYS A 29 6.17 39.17 -10.93
CA LYS A 29 7.30 39.12 -10.01
C LYS A 29 7.73 40.51 -9.54
N GLU A 30 7.82 41.49 -10.44
CA GLU A 30 8.11 42.88 -10.06
C GLU A 30 6.94 43.51 -9.26
N LEU A 31 5.70 43.21 -9.62
CA LEU A 31 4.52 43.60 -8.83
C LEU A 31 4.60 43.02 -7.41
N GLY A 32 4.95 41.73 -7.28
CA GLY A 32 5.15 41.07 -5.99
C GLY A 32 6.12 41.82 -5.08
N LYS A 33 7.29 42.23 -5.60
CA LYS A 33 8.27 43.02 -4.84
C LYS A 33 7.71 44.37 -4.36
N ALA A 34 6.93 45.06 -5.20
CA ALA A 34 6.32 46.34 -4.83
C ALA A 34 5.24 46.18 -3.75
N LEU A 35 4.45 45.11 -3.83
CA LEU A 35 3.45 44.77 -2.81
C LEU A 35 4.12 44.42 -1.47
N GLU A 36 5.15 43.57 -1.48
CA GLU A 36 5.91 43.20 -0.27
C GLU A 36 6.54 44.43 0.40
N GLN A 37 7.10 45.37 -0.38
CA GLN A 37 7.63 46.64 0.16
C GLN A 37 6.53 47.46 0.84
N THR A 38 5.32 47.46 0.29
CA THR A 38 4.18 48.20 0.83
C THR A 38 3.63 47.54 2.09
N GLU A 39 3.51 46.22 2.13
CA GLU A 39 3.09 45.47 3.33
C GLU A 39 4.06 45.71 4.51
N ASN A 40 5.36 45.80 4.22
CA ASN A 40 6.41 46.02 5.23
C ASN A 40 6.66 47.51 5.58
N SER A 41 5.84 48.43 5.07
CA SER A 41 6.01 49.88 5.25
C SER A 41 5.51 50.43 6.60
N ALA A 42 5.09 49.59 7.55
CA ALA A 42 4.45 50.03 8.79
C ALA A 42 5.30 51.02 9.62
N SER A 43 6.63 50.96 9.52
CA SER A 43 7.56 51.86 10.21
C SER A 43 7.68 53.24 9.55
N SER A 44 7.36 53.38 8.27
CA SER A 44 7.50 54.61 7.49
C SER A 44 6.15 55.22 7.08
N LEU A 45 5.11 54.40 6.92
CA LEU A 45 3.74 54.77 6.54
C LEU A 45 2.77 54.30 7.63
N SER A 46 2.29 55.23 8.45
CA SER A 46 1.46 54.94 9.62
C SER A 46 0.13 55.69 9.62
N GLY A 47 -0.87 55.11 10.29
CA GLY A 47 -2.22 55.66 10.40
C GLY A 47 -3.27 54.78 9.72
N LYS A 48 -4.53 54.97 10.10
CA LYS A 48 -5.66 54.10 9.73
C LYS A 48 -5.80 53.85 8.22
N ALA A 49 -5.55 54.87 7.40
CA ALA A 49 -5.58 54.73 5.94
C ALA A 49 -4.52 53.74 5.45
N TYR A 50 -3.26 53.89 5.88
CA TYR A 50 -2.16 52.99 5.51
C TYR A 50 -2.33 51.59 6.10
N ASP A 51 -2.85 51.47 7.32
CA ASP A 51 -3.17 50.18 7.93
C ASP A 51 -4.23 49.43 7.12
N SER A 52 -5.33 50.11 6.76
CA SER A 52 -6.38 49.52 5.92
C SER A 52 -5.92 49.19 4.51
N PHE A 53 -5.03 50.01 3.93
CA PHE A 53 -4.45 49.76 2.61
C PHE A 53 -3.57 48.50 2.61
N ARG A 54 -2.76 48.30 3.64
CA ARG A 54 -1.97 47.06 3.80
C ARG A 54 -2.85 45.84 3.93
N ALA A 55 -3.92 45.91 4.74
CA ALA A 55 -4.89 44.82 4.86
C ALA A 55 -5.54 44.51 3.50
N PHE A 56 -5.97 45.54 2.76
CA PHE A 56 -6.53 45.38 1.43
C PHE A 56 -5.54 44.80 0.42
N ILE A 57 -4.26 45.17 0.49
CA ILE A 57 -3.21 44.55 -0.32
C ILE A 57 -3.11 43.05 -0.02
N SER A 58 -3.01 42.69 1.26
CA SER A 58 -2.82 41.29 1.68
C SER A 58 -4.02 40.42 1.33
N ASP A 59 -5.23 40.93 1.55
CA ASP A 59 -6.46 40.12 1.44
C ASP A 59 -7.08 40.14 0.04
N VAL A 60 -6.72 41.10 -0.83
CA VAL A 60 -7.33 41.26 -2.16
C VAL A 60 -6.29 41.32 -3.27
N ILE A 61 -5.31 42.23 -3.19
CA ILE A 61 -4.37 42.47 -4.30
C ILE A 61 -3.38 41.31 -4.47
N VAL A 62 -2.85 40.77 -3.36
CA VAL A 62 -1.94 39.61 -3.41
C VAL A 62 -2.65 38.38 -4.00
N PRO A 63 -3.85 37.97 -3.54
CA PRO A 63 -4.62 36.92 -4.21
C PRO A 63 -4.92 37.19 -5.69
N LEU A 64 -5.20 38.44 -6.07
CA LEU A 64 -5.46 38.79 -7.48
C LEU A 64 -4.22 38.60 -8.35
N LYS A 65 -3.05 39.00 -7.84
CA LYS A 65 -1.75 38.74 -8.48
C LYS A 65 -1.51 37.23 -8.63
N GLU A 66 -1.76 36.43 -7.59
CA GLU A 66 -1.61 34.97 -7.66
C GLU A 66 -2.59 34.32 -8.66
N ALA A 67 -3.84 34.80 -8.75
CA ALA A 67 -4.78 34.37 -9.78
C ALA A 67 -4.29 34.71 -11.19
N GLY A 68 -3.71 35.90 -11.37
CA GLY A 68 -3.06 36.32 -12.61
C GLY A 68 -1.88 35.44 -13.02
N ILE A 69 -1.02 35.07 -12.06
CA ILE A 69 0.06 34.10 -12.27
C ILE A 69 -0.51 32.75 -12.72
N ALA A 70 -1.51 32.23 -12.00
CA ALA A 70 -2.15 30.95 -12.31
C ALA A 70 -2.74 30.94 -13.73
N LEU A 71 -3.40 32.04 -14.15
CA LEU A 71 -3.91 32.19 -15.50
C LEU A 71 -2.79 32.19 -16.56
N SER A 72 -1.71 32.94 -16.34
CA SER A 72 -0.58 32.98 -17.28
C SER A 72 0.12 31.62 -17.41
N GLU A 73 0.33 30.90 -16.30
CA GLU A 73 0.88 29.54 -16.31
C GLU A 73 -0.05 28.55 -17.01
N ALA A 74 -1.36 28.63 -16.72
CA ALA A 74 -2.35 27.76 -17.34
C ALA A 74 -2.43 27.96 -18.86
N THR A 75 -2.54 29.21 -19.29
CA THR A 75 -2.53 29.59 -20.70
C THR A 75 -1.28 29.08 -21.42
N GLN A 76 -0.10 29.24 -20.80
CA GLN A 76 1.16 28.77 -21.39
C GLN A 76 1.14 27.25 -21.62
N ILE A 77 0.77 26.47 -20.60
CA ILE A 77 0.78 25.00 -20.65
C ILE A 77 -0.25 24.48 -21.64
N ASP A 78 -1.46 25.02 -21.61
CA ASP A 78 -2.58 24.50 -22.39
C ASP A 78 -2.40 24.84 -23.88
N VAL A 79 -1.95 26.04 -24.21
CA VAL A 79 -1.65 26.42 -25.60
C VAL A 79 -0.47 25.60 -26.16
N GLN A 80 0.55 25.30 -25.33
CA GLN A 80 1.63 24.40 -25.74
C GLN A 80 1.15 22.95 -25.98
N SER A 81 0.06 22.55 -25.34
CA SER A 81 -0.51 21.21 -25.50
C SER A 81 -1.30 21.08 -26.81
N LEU A 82 -1.95 22.15 -27.28
CA LEU A 82 -2.80 22.11 -28.49
C LEU A 82 -2.10 21.53 -29.75
N PRO A 83 -0.89 21.96 -30.16
CA PRO A 83 -0.20 21.38 -31.31
C PRO A 83 0.22 19.92 -31.10
N LYS A 84 0.55 19.53 -29.85
CA LYS A 84 0.91 18.14 -29.49
C LYS A 84 -0.31 17.23 -29.59
N GLU A 85 -1.44 17.68 -29.06
CA GLU A 85 -2.70 16.94 -29.07
C GLU A 85 -3.23 16.75 -30.49
N TYR A 86 -3.19 17.80 -31.33
CA TYR A 86 -3.59 17.68 -32.74
C TYR A 86 -2.78 16.60 -33.48
N ARG A 87 -1.45 16.65 -33.35
CA ARG A 87 -0.55 15.68 -34.01
C ARG A 87 -0.74 14.25 -33.50
N THR A 88 -1.10 14.10 -32.23
CA THR A 88 -1.30 12.80 -31.60
C THR A 88 -2.65 12.19 -31.99
N GLN A 89 -3.71 13.00 -32.01
CA GLN A 89 -5.08 12.54 -32.19
C GLN A 89 -5.55 12.56 -33.65
N VAL A 90 -5.03 13.48 -34.46
CA VAL A 90 -5.46 13.73 -35.84
C VAL A 90 -4.41 13.28 -36.84
N ALA A 91 -3.40 14.13 -37.11
CA ALA A 91 -2.33 13.89 -38.07
C ALA A 91 -1.19 14.91 -37.89
N ASP A 92 0.01 14.58 -38.37
CA ASP A 92 1.16 15.51 -38.44
C ASP A 92 1.22 16.22 -39.80
N GLU A 93 0.08 16.78 -40.23
CA GLU A 93 -0.06 17.52 -41.48
C GLU A 93 -1.21 18.54 -41.41
N ASP A 94 -1.20 19.50 -42.33
CA ASP A 94 -2.27 20.48 -42.47
C ASP A 94 -3.53 19.81 -43.05
N LEU A 95 -4.67 20.02 -42.41
CA LEU A 95 -5.94 19.45 -42.84
C LEU A 95 -7.01 20.53 -43.02
N GLN A 96 -7.82 20.36 -44.06
CA GLN A 96 -8.98 21.20 -44.34
C GLN A 96 -10.17 20.28 -44.61
N GLU A 97 -11.20 20.41 -43.79
CA GLU A 97 -12.41 19.59 -43.86
C GLU A 97 -13.01 19.60 -45.26
N ASP A 98 -13.17 20.78 -45.87
CA ASP A 98 -13.80 20.93 -47.18
C ASP A 98 -13.01 20.19 -48.28
N LYS A 99 -11.66 20.19 -48.21
CA LYS A 99 -10.80 19.42 -49.14
C LYS A 99 -10.90 17.92 -48.91
N LEU A 100 -10.90 17.49 -47.65
CA LEU A 100 -11.07 16.07 -47.31
C LEU A 100 -12.41 15.55 -47.84
N VAL A 101 -13.49 16.32 -47.66
CA VAL A 101 -14.82 15.98 -48.18
C VAL A 101 -14.83 15.93 -49.72
N GLU A 102 -14.21 16.91 -50.38
CA GLU A 102 -14.10 16.94 -51.85
C GLU A 102 -13.33 15.71 -52.38
N ASP A 103 -12.18 15.38 -51.80
CA ASP A 103 -11.37 14.23 -52.22
C ASP A 103 -12.08 12.90 -51.95
N ILE A 104 -12.80 12.75 -50.84
CA ILE A 104 -13.64 11.58 -50.56
C ILE A 104 -14.73 11.42 -51.63
N GLN A 105 -15.44 12.51 -51.97
CA GLN A 105 -16.46 12.49 -53.02
C GLN A 105 -15.87 12.12 -54.39
N ARG A 106 -14.66 12.59 -54.69
CA ARG A 106 -13.94 12.23 -55.91
C ARG A 106 -13.59 10.73 -55.94
N TYR A 107 -13.13 10.16 -54.84
CA TYR A 107 -12.89 8.70 -54.76
C TYR A 107 -14.19 7.90 -54.86
N ASP A 108 -15.30 8.38 -54.30
CA ASP A 108 -16.62 7.75 -54.46
C ASP A 108 -17.04 7.69 -55.94
N GLN A 109 -16.83 8.78 -56.69
CA GLN A 109 -17.09 8.81 -58.14
C GLN A 109 -16.18 7.85 -58.92
N LEU A 110 -14.88 7.78 -58.58
CA LEU A 110 -13.93 6.85 -59.21
C LEU A 110 -14.25 5.39 -58.91
N LEU A 111 -14.69 5.07 -57.68
CA LEU A 111 -15.15 3.74 -57.30
C LEU A 111 -16.40 3.35 -58.08
N ALA A 112 -17.40 4.23 -58.17
CA ALA A 112 -18.61 3.97 -58.96
C ALA A 112 -18.28 3.71 -60.44
N ALA A 113 -17.43 4.54 -61.05
CA ALA A 113 -17.01 4.36 -62.43
C ALA A 113 -16.23 3.04 -62.65
N ASN A 114 -15.37 2.63 -61.70
CA ASN A 114 -14.67 1.35 -61.77
C ASN A 114 -15.62 0.16 -61.62
N LEU A 115 -16.63 0.25 -60.75
CA LEU A 115 -17.65 -0.78 -60.59
C LEU A 115 -18.49 -0.97 -61.85
N ASP A 116 -18.89 0.12 -62.51
CA ASP A 116 -19.60 0.07 -63.80
C ASP A 116 -18.76 -0.63 -64.88
N LEU A 117 -17.45 -0.37 -64.92
CA LEU A 117 -16.53 -1.05 -65.84
C LEU A 117 -16.36 -2.53 -65.52
N LEU A 118 -16.29 -2.89 -64.23
CA LEU A 118 -16.23 -4.28 -63.79
C LEU A 118 -17.50 -5.02 -64.18
N ASP A 119 -18.68 -4.44 -63.92
CA ASP A 119 -19.97 -5.03 -64.26
C ASP A 119 -20.14 -5.22 -65.77
N ALA A 120 -19.73 -4.23 -66.58
CA ALA A 120 -19.74 -4.34 -68.03
C ALA A 120 -18.90 -5.53 -68.54
N ILE A 121 -17.72 -5.76 -67.96
CA ILE A 121 -16.85 -6.89 -68.34
C ILE A 121 -17.47 -8.22 -67.89
N VAL A 122 -17.98 -8.29 -66.66
CA VAL A 122 -18.61 -9.50 -66.11
C VAL A 122 -19.87 -9.87 -66.92
N THR A 123 -20.72 -8.90 -67.21
CA THR A 123 -21.97 -9.06 -67.99
C THR A 123 -21.68 -9.51 -69.43
N SER A 124 -20.58 -9.05 -70.03
CA SER A 124 -20.18 -9.47 -71.38
C SER A 124 -19.82 -10.96 -71.51
N LYS A 125 -19.57 -11.66 -70.39
CA LYS A 125 -19.09 -13.07 -70.32
C LYS A 125 -17.86 -13.34 -71.19
N SER A 126 -17.04 -12.31 -71.45
CA SER A 126 -15.82 -12.44 -72.23
C SER A 126 -14.81 -13.38 -71.55
N THR A 127 -14.29 -14.35 -72.29
CA THR A 127 -13.22 -15.27 -71.85
C THR A 127 -11.84 -14.90 -72.40
N SER A 128 -11.68 -13.70 -72.97
CA SER A 128 -10.42 -13.29 -73.58
C SER A 128 -9.34 -12.98 -72.53
N PRO A 129 -8.06 -13.31 -72.79
CA PRO A 129 -6.94 -12.96 -71.89
C PRO A 129 -6.88 -11.45 -71.58
N GLY A 130 -7.20 -10.59 -72.55
CA GLY A 130 -7.25 -9.14 -72.35
C GLY A 130 -8.36 -8.68 -71.40
N SER A 131 -9.54 -9.32 -71.42
CA SER A 131 -10.59 -9.04 -70.44
C SER A 131 -10.20 -9.45 -69.02
N PHE A 132 -9.47 -10.56 -68.87
CA PHE A 132 -8.95 -11.01 -67.57
C PHE A 132 -7.91 -10.03 -67.00
N GLN A 133 -6.96 -9.58 -67.82
CA GLN A 133 -5.98 -8.57 -67.40
C GLN A 133 -6.65 -7.24 -67.00
N ARG A 134 -7.68 -6.81 -67.74
CA ARG A 134 -8.45 -5.60 -67.41
C ARG A 134 -9.22 -5.75 -66.10
N LEU A 135 -9.86 -6.90 -65.86
CA LEU A 135 -10.52 -7.20 -64.58
C LEU A 135 -9.55 -7.07 -63.40
N GLN A 136 -8.37 -7.70 -63.49
CA GLN A 136 -7.35 -7.61 -62.44
C GLN A 136 -6.89 -6.17 -62.21
N GLY A 137 -6.69 -5.39 -63.29
CA GLY A 137 -6.31 -3.98 -63.20
C GLY A 137 -7.37 -3.13 -62.50
N LEU A 138 -8.64 -3.30 -62.87
CA LEU A 138 -9.77 -2.58 -62.26
C LEU A 138 -9.98 -2.98 -60.79
N GLN A 139 -9.83 -4.26 -60.45
CA GLN A 139 -9.86 -4.74 -59.06
C GLN A 139 -8.77 -4.07 -58.22
N LYS A 140 -7.53 -4.03 -58.72
CA LYS A 140 -6.42 -3.35 -58.02
C LYS A 140 -6.67 -1.86 -57.83
N LEU A 141 -7.22 -1.17 -58.84
CA LEU A 141 -7.60 0.24 -58.73
C LEU A 141 -8.72 0.44 -57.71
N ASN A 142 -9.72 -0.45 -57.71
CA ASN A 142 -10.80 -0.43 -56.73
C ASN A 142 -10.28 -0.57 -55.30
N ASP A 143 -9.36 -1.52 -55.06
CA ASP A 143 -8.71 -1.70 -53.76
C ASP A 143 -7.92 -0.44 -53.35
N THR A 144 -7.19 0.15 -54.30
CA THR A 144 -6.39 1.37 -54.08
C THR A 144 -7.27 2.56 -53.71
N TYR A 145 -8.35 2.81 -54.47
CA TYR A 145 -9.29 3.90 -54.20
C TYR A 145 -10.05 3.67 -52.89
N THR A 146 -10.42 2.43 -52.60
CA THR A 146 -11.07 2.08 -51.32
C THR A 146 -10.16 2.39 -50.14
N ALA A 147 -8.88 2.02 -50.22
CA ALA A 147 -7.90 2.31 -49.18
C ALA A 147 -7.68 3.82 -48.99
N ALA A 148 -7.47 4.57 -50.09
CA ALA A 148 -7.25 6.02 -50.03
C ALA A 148 -8.49 6.77 -49.48
N ARG A 149 -9.69 6.43 -49.95
CA ARG A 149 -10.95 6.97 -49.44
C ARG A 149 -11.09 6.71 -47.93
N LYS A 150 -10.77 5.49 -47.49
CA LYS A 150 -10.85 5.11 -46.08
C LYS A 150 -9.87 5.94 -45.24
N GLU A 151 -8.64 6.15 -45.68
CA GLU A 151 -7.66 6.98 -44.98
C GLU A 151 -8.14 8.43 -44.84
N LEU A 152 -8.68 9.03 -45.92
CA LEU A 152 -9.23 10.38 -45.87
C LEU A 152 -10.45 10.49 -44.94
N GLN A 153 -11.32 9.47 -44.95
CA GLN A 153 -12.45 9.41 -44.02
C GLN A 153 -11.99 9.33 -42.57
N GLU A 154 -10.98 8.52 -42.26
CA GLU A 154 -10.41 8.43 -40.91
C GLU A 154 -9.81 9.78 -40.45
N LYS A 155 -9.12 10.51 -41.34
CA LYS A 155 -8.60 11.86 -41.05
C LYS A 155 -9.73 12.86 -40.82
N LEU A 156 -10.77 12.84 -41.65
CA LEU A 156 -11.95 13.70 -41.51
C LEU A 156 -12.68 13.46 -40.19
N ASP A 157 -12.89 12.19 -39.83
CA ASP A 157 -13.56 11.82 -38.58
C ASP A 157 -12.73 12.24 -37.36
N LYS A 158 -11.40 12.06 -37.40
CA LYS A 158 -10.49 12.53 -36.36
C LYS A 158 -10.45 14.05 -36.25
N LEU A 159 -10.43 14.77 -37.37
CA LEU A 159 -10.43 16.23 -37.39
C LEU A 159 -11.70 16.79 -36.74
N ARG A 160 -12.86 16.24 -37.10
CA ARG A 160 -14.15 16.60 -36.48
C ARG A 160 -14.22 16.24 -34.99
N ALA A 161 -13.71 15.08 -34.61
CA ALA A 161 -13.64 14.68 -33.21
C ALA A 161 -12.75 15.62 -32.40
N PHE A 162 -11.58 15.99 -32.94
CA PHE A 162 -10.67 16.93 -32.31
C PHE A 162 -11.26 18.33 -32.18
N ASP A 163 -11.91 18.86 -33.22
CA ASP A 163 -12.62 20.14 -33.13
C ASP A 163 -13.65 20.14 -31.99
N ALA A 164 -14.45 19.08 -31.89
CA ALA A 164 -15.44 18.92 -30.83
C ALA A 164 -14.84 18.84 -29.41
N SER A 165 -13.62 18.29 -29.25
CA SER A 165 -13.00 18.07 -27.93
C SER A 165 -11.88 19.05 -27.56
N SER A 166 -11.33 19.79 -28.52
CA SER A 166 -10.10 20.59 -28.33
C SER A 166 -10.26 21.75 -27.35
N SER A 167 -11.48 22.27 -27.18
CA SER A 167 -11.78 23.30 -26.16
C SER A 167 -11.49 22.81 -24.74
N GLU A 168 -11.62 21.51 -24.48
CA GLU A 168 -11.31 20.88 -23.20
C GLU A 168 -9.80 20.89 -22.90
N ILE A 169 -8.94 21.28 -23.84
CA ILE A 169 -7.51 21.50 -23.54
C ILE A 169 -7.34 22.66 -22.56
N PHE A 170 -8.22 23.67 -22.62
CA PHE A 170 -8.13 24.94 -21.88
C PHE A 170 -9.02 25.02 -20.64
N GLY A 171 -9.59 23.89 -20.19
CA GLY A 171 -10.86 23.87 -19.46
C GLY A 171 -10.97 24.71 -18.17
N ASP A 172 -9.91 24.89 -17.39
CA ASP A 172 -9.96 25.70 -16.15
C ASP A 172 -9.59 27.19 -16.34
N ILE A 173 -9.16 27.61 -17.54
CA ILE A 173 -8.85 29.01 -17.87
C ILE A 173 -10.08 29.91 -17.68
N ALA A 174 -11.26 29.46 -18.09
CA ALA A 174 -12.49 30.24 -17.96
C ALA A 174 -12.82 30.56 -16.49
N ALA A 175 -12.58 29.60 -15.59
CA ALA A 175 -12.80 29.80 -14.15
C ALA A 175 -11.78 30.78 -13.55
N LEU A 176 -10.51 30.73 -14.00
CA LEU A 176 -9.48 31.69 -13.59
C LEU A 176 -9.79 33.11 -14.08
N VAL A 177 -10.23 33.26 -15.33
CA VAL A 177 -10.66 34.56 -15.89
C VAL A 177 -11.83 35.12 -15.08
N GLN A 178 -12.86 34.32 -14.80
CA GLN A 178 -14.00 34.75 -14.00
C GLN A 178 -13.59 35.18 -12.58
N ALA A 179 -12.64 34.47 -11.96
CA ALA A 179 -12.12 34.84 -10.64
C ALA A 179 -11.38 36.18 -10.68
N ILE A 180 -10.55 36.40 -11.70
CA ILE A 180 -9.83 37.66 -11.92
C ILE A 180 -10.81 38.80 -12.19
N ASP A 181 -11.79 38.64 -13.07
CA ASP A 181 -12.80 39.66 -13.38
C ASP A 181 -13.57 40.08 -12.13
N THR A 182 -13.92 39.11 -11.29
CA THR A 182 -14.56 39.37 -9.99
C THR A 182 -13.65 40.20 -9.09
N GLY A 183 -12.39 39.79 -8.91
CA GLY A 183 -11.43 40.51 -8.07
C GLY A 183 -11.09 41.91 -8.59
N VAL A 184 -10.94 42.09 -9.91
CA VAL A 184 -10.73 43.39 -10.55
C VAL A 184 -11.95 44.30 -10.34
N GLY A 185 -13.16 43.76 -10.49
CA GLY A 185 -14.39 44.49 -10.25
C GLY A 185 -14.49 45.04 -8.81
N GLN A 186 -13.98 44.28 -7.84
CA GLN A 186 -13.95 44.70 -6.43
C GLN A 186 -12.97 45.85 -6.15
N LEU A 187 -12.00 46.13 -7.02
CA LEU A 187 -11.07 47.24 -6.84
C LEU A 187 -11.76 48.60 -7.00
N ALA A 188 -12.79 48.67 -7.85
CA ALA A 188 -13.46 49.92 -8.22
C ALA A 188 -14.15 50.64 -7.04
N SER A 189 -14.56 49.90 -6.01
CA SER A 189 -15.25 50.41 -4.82
C SER A 189 -14.47 50.18 -3.52
N SER A 190 -13.15 50.00 -3.62
CA SER A 190 -12.31 49.62 -2.48
C SER A 190 -12.04 50.75 -1.49
N TRP A 191 -12.10 52.02 -1.93
CA TRP A 191 -11.86 53.18 -1.06
C TRP A 191 -13.15 53.80 -0.55
N ASP A 192 -13.28 53.92 0.77
CA ASP A 192 -14.37 54.66 1.41
C ASP A 192 -13.89 56.06 1.82
N ALA A 193 -14.41 57.07 1.13
CA ALA A 193 -14.08 58.46 1.37
C ALA A 193 -14.62 59.00 2.71
N ASN A 194 -15.69 58.41 3.27
CA ASN A 194 -16.27 58.84 4.54
C ASN A 194 -15.42 58.40 5.72
N THR A 195 -14.84 57.20 5.65
CA THR A 195 -13.96 56.67 6.70
C THR A 195 -12.49 56.96 6.45
N GLY A 196 -12.11 57.30 5.21
CA GLY A 196 -10.72 57.50 4.80
C GLY A 196 -9.91 56.20 4.84
N THR A 197 -10.55 55.07 4.54
CA THR A 197 -9.94 53.74 4.62
C THR A 197 -10.32 52.87 3.42
N TYR A 198 -9.52 51.84 3.18
CA TYR A 198 -9.88 50.76 2.27
C TYR A 198 -10.83 49.77 2.96
N SER A 199 -11.79 49.26 2.19
CA SER A 199 -12.76 48.25 2.63
C SER A 199 -12.48 46.92 1.95
N ILE A 200 -12.44 45.84 2.73
CA ILE A 200 -12.30 44.49 2.22
C ILE A 200 -13.69 44.00 1.77
N PRO A 201 -13.84 43.50 0.52
CA PRO A 201 -15.08 42.91 0.06
C PRO A 201 -15.55 41.76 0.95
N ALA A 202 -16.86 41.66 1.17
CA ALA A 202 -17.43 40.60 1.99
C ALA A 202 -17.30 39.20 1.34
N ASP A 203 -17.32 39.14 0.00
CA ASP A 203 -17.16 37.91 -0.76
C ASP A 203 -15.78 37.85 -1.41
N LEU A 204 -14.94 36.95 -0.89
CA LEU A 204 -13.62 36.62 -1.44
C LEU A 204 -13.56 35.17 -1.94
N SER A 205 -14.70 34.54 -2.23
CA SER A 205 -14.76 33.14 -2.69
C SER A 205 -13.94 32.89 -3.96
N TRP A 206 -13.81 33.90 -4.83
CA TRP A 206 -12.97 33.86 -6.03
C TRP A 206 -11.49 33.59 -5.72
N THR A 207 -10.98 34.06 -4.58
CA THR A 207 -9.59 33.81 -4.15
C THR A 207 -9.37 32.32 -3.86
N THR A 208 -10.39 31.66 -3.29
CA THR A 208 -10.36 30.22 -3.00
C THR A 208 -10.38 29.42 -4.29
N VAL A 209 -11.23 29.79 -5.25
CA VAL A 209 -11.29 29.12 -6.57
C VAL A 209 -9.94 29.21 -7.29
N ALA A 210 -9.37 30.41 -7.40
CA ALA A 210 -8.08 30.60 -8.07
C ALA A 210 -6.94 29.88 -7.34
N GLY A 211 -6.91 29.96 -6.02
CA GLY A 211 -5.92 29.27 -5.19
C GLY A 211 -5.99 27.75 -5.33
N GLU A 212 -7.19 27.17 -5.35
CA GLU A 212 -7.41 25.72 -5.52
C GLU A 212 -6.97 25.24 -6.90
N LEU A 213 -7.31 25.96 -7.98
CA LEU A 213 -6.89 25.61 -9.34
C LEU A 213 -5.36 25.67 -9.48
N LYS A 214 -4.74 26.72 -8.95
CA LYS A 214 -3.28 26.85 -8.92
C LYS A 214 -2.64 25.70 -8.15
N ALA A 215 -3.13 25.42 -6.94
CA ALA A 215 -2.60 24.35 -6.10
C ALA A 215 -2.74 22.97 -6.76
N ASN A 216 -3.83 22.71 -7.48
CA ASN A 216 -4.03 21.46 -8.21
C ASN A 216 -3.04 21.31 -9.36
N ARG A 217 -2.83 22.37 -10.16
CA ARG A 217 -1.82 22.36 -11.24
C ARG A 217 -0.41 22.18 -10.68
N ASP A 218 -0.06 22.89 -9.61
CA ASP A 218 1.25 22.76 -8.95
C ASP A 218 1.48 21.34 -8.40
N PHE A 219 0.47 20.77 -7.76
CA PHE A 219 0.51 19.40 -7.25
C PHE A 219 0.66 18.37 -8.37
N ALA A 220 -0.17 18.48 -9.41
CA ALA A 220 -0.11 17.61 -10.58
C ALA A 220 1.27 17.68 -11.26
N LYS A 221 1.83 18.88 -11.42
CA LYS A 221 3.17 19.09 -11.96
C LYS A 221 4.25 18.45 -11.09
N LYS A 222 4.20 18.65 -9.77
CA LYS A 222 5.17 18.07 -8.80
C LYS A 222 5.23 16.55 -8.89
N TYR A 223 4.08 15.88 -9.02
CA TYR A 223 3.98 14.42 -9.07
C TYR A 223 3.84 13.85 -10.49
N GLN A 224 3.95 14.70 -11.52
CA GLN A 224 3.83 14.35 -12.93
C GLN A 224 2.54 13.57 -13.21
N ILE A 225 1.43 14.07 -12.68
CA ILE A 225 0.09 13.53 -12.94
C ILE A 225 -0.45 14.31 -14.12
N GLU A 226 -0.64 13.63 -15.25
CA GLU A 226 -1.25 14.21 -16.45
C GLU A 226 -2.75 13.96 -16.42
N ARG A 227 -3.54 14.88 -16.99
CA ARG A 227 -4.98 14.69 -17.14
C ARG A 227 -5.23 13.61 -18.20
N PRO A 228 -5.95 12.53 -17.88
CA PRO A 228 -6.41 11.58 -18.89
C PRO A 228 -7.38 12.26 -19.87
N HIS A 229 -7.26 12.00 -21.18
CA HIS A 229 -8.12 12.61 -22.21
C HIS A 229 -9.62 12.37 -21.98
N ASN A 230 -9.96 11.23 -21.37
CA ASN A 230 -11.31 10.80 -21.05
C ASN A 230 -11.93 11.47 -19.82
N LEU A 231 -11.18 12.29 -19.07
CA LEU A 231 -11.70 13.06 -17.93
C LEU A 231 -11.84 14.52 -18.29
N SER A 232 -12.96 15.15 -17.95
CA SER A 232 -13.06 16.61 -17.98
C SER A 232 -12.11 17.26 -16.97
N TRP A 233 -11.74 18.51 -17.18
CA TRP A 233 -10.98 19.31 -16.22
C TRP A 233 -11.67 19.42 -14.87
N LYS A 234 -13.00 19.49 -14.86
CA LYS A 234 -13.78 19.50 -13.62
C LYS A 234 -13.57 18.19 -12.84
N GLU A 235 -13.67 17.05 -13.52
CA GLU A 235 -13.47 15.75 -12.88
C GLU A 235 -12.02 15.57 -12.42
N TYR A 236 -11.07 15.96 -13.26
CA TYR A 236 -9.63 15.90 -12.96
C TYR A 236 -9.26 16.79 -11.77
N ASN A 237 -9.72 18.03 -11.73
CA ASN A 237 -9.47 18.93 -10.60
C ASN A 237 -10.09 18.39 -9.31
N SER A 238 -11.29 17.79 -9.36
CA SER A 238 -11.90 17.14 -8.20
C SER A 238 -11.08 15.95 -7.71
N TYR A 239 -10.52 15.16 -8.64
CA TYR A 239 -9.62 14.04 -8.33
C TYR A 239 -8.35 14.52 -7.64
N ILE A 240 -7.66 15.51 -8.23
CA ILE A 240 -6.41 16.07 -7.71
C ILE A 240 -6.62 16.77 -6.37
N THR A 241 -7.72 17.50 -6.20
CA THR A 241 -8.06 18.14 -4.92
C THR A 241 -8.13 17.11 -3.79
N GLY A 242 -8.88 16.02 -3.99
CA GLY A 242 -8.99 14.98 -2.96
C GLY A 242 -7.66 14.24 -2.73
N LEU A 243 -6.87 13.98 -3.78
CA LEU A 243 -5.55 13.37 -3.62
C LEU A 243 -4.57 14.27 -2.85
N ARG A 244 -4.64 15.59 -3.08
CA ARG A 244 -3.85 16.60 -2.35
C ARG A 244 -4.27 16.67 -0.89
N GLN A 245 -5.57 16.65 -0.59
CA GLN A 245 -6.09 16.61 0.78
C GLN A 245 -5.62 15.37 1.53
N GLN A 246 -5.72 14.20 0.88
CA GLN A 246 -5.22 12.94 1.44
C GLN A 246 -3.71 13.00 1.71
N ALA A 247 -2.92 13.51 0.76
CA ALA A 247 -1.48 13.68 0.95
C ALA A 247 -1.12 14.60 2.13
N GLU A 248 -1.86 15.70 2.31
CA GLU A 248 -1.69 16.61 3.45
C GLU A 248 -2.08 15.94 4.78
N GLU A 249 -3.16 15.15 4.80
CA GLU A 249 -3.59 14.41 5.99
C GLU A 249 -2.55 13.36 6.40
N LEU A 250 -2.04 12.56 5.44
CA LEU A 250 -0.96 11.60 5.69
C LEU A 250 0.26 12.28 6.32
N LYS A 251 0.62 13.47 5.83
CA LYS A 251 1.78 14.21 6.33
C LYS A 251 1.55 14.83 7.70
N LYS A 252 0.45 15.58 7.86
CA LYS A 252 0.22 16.45 9.03
C LYS A 252 -0.48 15.74 10.18
N VAL A 253 -1.34 14.77 9.89
CA VAL A 253 -2.15 14.08 10.90
C VAL A 253 -1.52 12.75 11.27
N ASP A 254 -1.29 11.88 10.28
CA ASP A 254 -0.72 10.56 10.54
C ASP A 254 0.74 10.67 10.95
N GLY A 255 1.50 11.53 10.26
CA GLY A 255 2.90 11.83 10.57
C GLY A 255 3.89 11.18 9.61
N TRP A 256 3.45 10.85 8.40
CA TRP A 256 4.31 10.34 7.34
C TRP A 256 5.24 11.43 6.80
N ASP A 257 6.45 11.01 6.41
CA ASP A 257 7.38 11.90 5.72
C ASP A 257 7.05 12.08 4.22
N ASP A 258 7.75 13.01 3.57
CA ASP A 258 7.52 13.35 2.16
C ASP A 258 7.75 12.17 1.19
N GLU A 259 8.67 11.25 1.50
CA GLU A 259 8.96 10.11 0.61
C GLU A 259 7.90 9.00 0.74
N ALA A 260 7.34 8.80 1.94
CA ALA A 260 6.17 7.95 2.14
C ALA A 260 4.95 8.50 1.40
N VAL A 261 4.65 9.80 1.53
CA VAL A 261 3.52 10.44 0.83
C VAL A 261 3.71 10.40 -0.69
N LYS A 262 4.94 10.64 -1.17
CA LYS A 262 5.27 10.49 -2.59
C LYS A 262 5.07 9.05 -3.09
N ASN A 263 5.42 8.06 -2.27
CA ASN A 263 5.18 6.66 -2.61
C ASN A 263 3.67 6.37 -2.74
N TYR A 264 2.85 6.83 -1.79
CA TYR A 264 1.38 6.74 -1.87
C TYR A 264 0.84 7.34 -3.18
N ILE A 265 1.22 8.58 -3.50
CA ILE A 265 0.76 9.26 -4.73
C ILE A 265 1.16 8.48 -5.99
N ASN A 266 2.37 7.92 -6.02
CA ASN A 266 2.82 7.08 -7.14
C ASN A 266 2.02 5.78 -7.27
N GLN A 267 1.63 5.16 -6.15
CA GLN A 267 0.76 3.99 -6.15
C GLN A 267 -0.63 4.33 -6.69
N VAL A 268 -1.22 5.46 -6.28
CA VAL A 268 -2.51 5.95 -6.81
C VAL A 268 -2.41 6.24 -8.31
N LYS A 269 -1.38 6.99 -8.74
CA LYS A 269 -1.11 7.28 -10.15
C LYS A 269 -1.00 6.01 -10.99
N SER A 270 -0.27 5.01 -10.51
CA SER A 270 -0.07 3.76 -11.25
C SER A 270 -1.36 2.93 -11.34
N SER A 271 -2.16 2.93 -10.27
CA SER A 271 -3.41 2.16 -10.19
C SER A 271 -4.57 2.79 -10.98
N THR A 272 -4.47 4.08 -11.31
CA THR A 272 -5.50 4.82 -12.04
C THR A 272 -5.21 4.94 -13.53
N ALA A 273 -4.03 4.51 -14.00
CA ALA A 273 -3.55 4.71 -15.37
C ALA A 273 -4.44 4.13 -16.49
N LYS A 274 -5.32 3.16 -16.18
CA LYS A 274 -6.20 2.50 -17.17
C LYS A 274 -7.69 2.82 -16.99
N LEU A 275 -8.06 3.62 -15.98
CA LEU A 275 -9.45 3.92 -15.66
C LEU A 275 -10.04 4.93 -16.66
N GLN A 276 -11.37 4.90 -16.82
CA GLN A 276 -12.05 5.61 -17.91
C GLN A 276 -13.00 6.72 -17.43
N THR A 277 -13.44 6.70 -16.17
CA THR A 277 -14.45 7.64 -15.67
C THR A 277 -14.01 8.34 -14.39
N GLY A 278 -14.48 9.56 -14.13
CA GLY A 278 -14.15 10.29 -12.90
C GLY A 278 -14.49 9.49 -11.64
N GLN A 279 -15.61 8.78 -11.64
CA GLN A 279 -16.03 7.94 -10.50
C GLN A 279 -15.06 6.78 -10.23
N GLU A 280 -14.53 6.12 -11.26
CA GLU A 280 -13.52 5.07 -11.08
C GLU A 280 -12.24 5.64 -10.45
N PHE A 281 -11.80 6.83 -10.90
CA PHE A 281 -10.65 7.51 -10.31
C PHE A 281 -10.87 7.84 -8.83
N TYR A 282 -12.04 8.39 -8.47
CA TYR A 282 -12.36 8.72 -7.08
C TYR A 282 -12.39 7.45 -6.21
N ASN A 283 -13.11 6.42 -6.66
CA ASN A 283 -13.23 5.17 -5.93
C ASN A 283 -11.86 4.53 -5.71
N LYS A 284 -11.01 4.48 -6.76
CA LYS A 284 -9.69 3.85 -6.63
C LYS A 284 -8.75 4.64 -5.72
N ARG A 285 -8.79 5.97 -5.80
CA ARG A 285 -8.04 6.85 -4.89
C ARG A 285 -8.44 6.59 -3.43
N ASP A 286 -9.74 6.57 -3.15
CA ASP A 286 -10.27 6.44 -1.79
C ASP A 286 -10.08 5.02 -1.23
N GLU A 287 -10.16 3.99 -2.09
CA GLU A 287 -9.79 2.62 -1.75
C GLU A 287 -8.31 2.51 -1.32
N LEU A 288 -7.39 3.11 -2.09
CA LEU A 288 -5.97 3.10 -1.76
C LEU A 288 -5.67 3.98 -0.53
N TYR A 289 -6.41 5.08 -0.36
CA TYR A 289 -6.32 5.90 0.84
C TYR A 289 -6.71 5.11 2.09
N ALA A 290 -7.81 4.34 2.06
CA ALA A 290 -8.22 3.49 3.17
C ALA A 290 -7.12 2.47 3.55
N GLN A 291 -6.40 1.93 2.57
CA GLN A 291 -5.27 1.02 2.84
C GLN A 291 -4.11 1.71 3.59
N THR A 292 -3.94 3.04 3.48
CA THR A 292 -2.95 3.78 4.29
C THR A 292 -3.27 3.75 5.79
N LYS A 293 -4.49 3.37 6.16
CA LYS A 293 -4.95 3.22 7.53
C LYS A 293 -4.90 1.77 8.05
N GLU A 294 -4.42 0.85 7.21
CA GLU A 294 -4.28 -0.56 7.55
C GLU A 294 -2.82 -0.97 7.63
N VAL A 295 -2.27 -1.07 8.84
CA VAL A 295 -0.89 -1.49 9.09
C VAL A 295 -0.68 -2.88 8.50
N GLY A 296 0.24 -2.99 7.53
CA GLY A 296 0.52 -4.23 6.82
C GLY A 296 -0.20 -4.40 5.48
N SER A 297 -1.05 -3.47 5.06
CA SER A 297 -1.59 -3.43 3.69
C SER A 297 -0.47 -3.13 2.67
N ASP A 298 -0.71 -3.40 1.39
CA ASP A 298 0.26 -3.11 0.33
C ASP A 298 0.64 -1.62 0.28
N VAL A 299 -0.36 -0.73 0.37
CA VAL A 299 -0.12 0.72 0.34
C VAL A 299 0.67 1.17 1.56
N TYR A 300 0.24 0.78 2.77
CA TYR A 300 0.94 1.13 4.02
C TYR A 300 2.38 0.62 4.02
N THR A 301 2.58 -0.62 3.56
CA THR A 301 3.89 -1.26 3.48
C THR A 301 4.80 -0.53 2.50
N GLY A 302 4.27 -0.13 1.34
CA GLY A 302 5.00 0.69 0.37
C GLY A 302 5.46 2.03 0.94
N MET A 303 4.56 2.72 1.66
CA MET A 303 4.87 3.96 2.37
C MET A 303 5.93 3.77 3.44
N TYR A 304 5.77 2.74 4.30
CA TYR A 304 6.69 2.38 5.36
C TYR A 304 8.10 2.09 4.82
N ALA A 305 8.19 1.31 3.74
CA ALA A 305 9.46 0.97 3.09
C ALA A 305 10.12 2.20 2.43
N ALA A 306 9.34 3.10 1.82
CA ALA A 306 9.85 4.29 1.14
C ALA A 306 10.33 5.39 2.11
N SER A 307 9.70 5.48 3.28
CA SER A 307 10.00 6.49 4.30
C SER A 307 11.49 6.58 4.62
N LYS A 308 11.96 7.82 4.81
CA LYS A 308 13.32 8.20 5.24
C LYS A 308 13.43 8.48 6.74
N MET A 309 12.34 8.33 7.49
CA MET A 309 12.37 8.33 8.96
C MET A 309 13.40 7.34 9.50
N SER A 310 13.96 7.64 10.67
CA SER A 310 14.86 6.70 11.33
C SER A 310 14.11 5.41 11.68
N SER A 311 14.81 4.28 11.79
CA SER A 311 14.20 3.02 12.20
C SER A 311 13.40 3.17 13.50
N ARG A 312 13.88 3.98 14.44
CA ARG A 312 13.19 4.23 15.70
C ARG A 312 11.88 4.97 15.49
N ASP A 313 11.89 6.08 14.74
CA ASP A 313 10.69 6.89 14.51
C ASP A 313 9.62 6.09 13.75
N LYS A 314 10.03 5.17 12.85
CA LYS A 314 9.10 4.27 12.16
C LYS A 314 8.38 3.31 13.11
N LEU A 315 9.10 2.74 14.09
CA LEU A 315 8.50 1.88 15.11
C LEU A 315 7.51 2.66 15.97
N GLU A 316 7.91 3.85 16.43
CA GLU A 316 7.04 4.74 17.22
C GLU A 316 5.81 5.18 16.41
N LEU A 317 5.95 5.44 15.10
CA LEU A 317 4.84 5.78 14.21
C LEU A 317 3.82 4.63 14.09
N VAL A 318 4.27 3.39 13.91
CA VAL A 318 3.37 2.22 13.86
C VAL A 318 2.62 2.04 15.17
N LEU A 319 3.31 2.16 16.31
CA LEU A 319 2.69 2.08 17.64
C LEU A 319 1.68 3.21 17.86
N LYS A 320 2.00 4.44 17.45
CA LYS A 320 1.08 5.59 17.47
C LYS A 320 -0.15 5.33 16.61
N HIS A 321 0.03 4.87 15.37
CA HIS A 321 -1.08 4.58 14.46
C HIS A 321 -2.06 3.58 15.07
N LEU A 322 -1.55 2.51 15.69
CA LEU A 322 -2.36 1.49 16.34
C LEU A 322 -2.87 1.88 17.73
N GLY A 323 -2.54 3.07 18.23
CA GLY A 323 -2.98 3.55 19.55
C GLY A 323 -2.43 2.67 20.67
N ALA A 324 -1.14 2.31 20.58
CA ALA A 324 -0.50 1.41 21.53
C ALA A 324 -0.32 2.08 22.89
N GLU A 325 -0.99 1.54 23.90
CA GLU A 325 -0.92 1.99 25.29
C GLU A 325 -0.58 0.82 26.20
N VAL A 326 0.26 1.02 27.21
CA VAL A 326 0.59 -0.01 28.21
C VAL A 326 -0.02 0.37 29.54
N ASP A 327 -0.81 -0.51 30.12
CA ASP A 327 -1.50 -0.25 31.39
C ASP A 327 -0.67 -0.60 32.64
N GLY A 328 -1.28 -0.43 33.82
CA GLY A 328 -0.63 -0.72 35.11
C GLY A 328 -0.33 -2.19 35.36
N TYR A 329 -0.92 -3.11 34.60
CA TYR A 329 -0.61 -4.55 34.61
C TYR A 329 0.42 -4.92 33.54
N ASN A 330 1.05 -3.92 32.90
CA ASN A 330 2.01 -4.10 31.83
C ASN A 330 1.42 -4.87 30.63
N PHE A 331 0.11 -4.69 30.39
CA PHE A 331 -0.59 -5.21 29.22
C PHE A 331 -0.73 -4.12 28.17
N MET A 332 -0.46 -4.45 26.91
CA MET A 332 -0.59 -3.51 25.80
C MET A 332 -2.01 -3.56 25.23
N HIS A 333 -2.63 -2.39 25.06
CA HIS A 333 -3.88 -2.17 24.35
C HIS A 333 -3.58 -1.49 23.02
N LEU A 334 -4.30 -1.87 21.96
CA LEU A 334 -4.31 -1.16 20.68
C LEU A 334 -5.67 -0.48 20.53
N THR A 335 -5.73 0.82 20.80
CA THR A 335 -6.99 1.57 20.99
C THR A 335 -7.36 2.48 19.83
N SER A 336 -6.60 2.44 18.73
CA SER A 336 -6.82 3.33 17.60
C SER A 336 -8.19 3.12 16.95
N THR A 337 -8.85 4.24 16.68
CA THR A 337 -10.08 4.31 15.87
C THR A 337 -9.79 4.67 14.42
N THR A 338 -8.56 5.09 14.12
CA THR A 338 -8.17 5.56 12.78
C THR A 338 -7.36 4.53 12.01
N HIS A 339 -6.63 3.65 12.69
CA HIS A 339 -5.87 2.59 12.04
C HIS A 339 -6.11 1.24 12.72
N LYS A 340 -5.98 0.18 11.92
CA LYS A 340 -5.99 -1.21 12.37
C LYS A 340 -4.88 -1.98 11.65
N PHE A 341 -4.64 -3.22 12.05
CA PHE A 341 -3.91 -4.14 11.18
C PHE A 341 -4.73 -4.48 9.95
N SER A 342 -4.07 -4.67 8.80
CA SER A 342 -4.75 -5.19 7.62
C SER A 342 -5.09 -6.66 7.81
N ASP A 343 -6.34 -7.03 7.53
CA ASP A 343 -6.81 -8.43 7.57
C ASP A 343 -6.17 -9.29 6.46
N LYS A 344 -5.44 -8.64 5.54
CA LYS A 344 -4.68 -9.27 4.44
C LYS A 344 -3.20 -9.45 4.76
N MET A 345 -2.72 -9.03 5.94
CA MET A 345 -1.32 -9.14 6.30
C MET A 345 -0.93 -10.59 6.59
N ALA A 346 -0.34 -11.27 5.60
CA ALA A 346 0.10 -12.65 5.75
C ALA A 346 1.25 -12.81 6.78
N PRO A 347 1.38 -13.98 7.43
CA PRO A 347 2.45 -14.30 8.39
C PRO A 347 3.88 -14.12 7.86
N HIS A 348 4.07 -14.14 6.53
CA HIS A 348 5.37 -13.95 5.87
C HIS A 348 5.50 -12.59 5.15
N GLY A 349 4.55 -11.68 5.36
CA GLY A 349 4.37 -10.45 4.59
C GLY A 349 5.52 -9.43 4.70
N ASP A 350 5.61 -8.58 3.68
CA ASP A 350 6.70 -7.61 3.52
C ASP A 350 6.80 -6.62 4.70
N PHE A 351 5.66 -6.17 5.25
CA PHE A 351 5.64 -5.28 6.42
C PHE A 351 6.39 -5.88 7.61
N LEU A 352 6.15 -7.15 7.94
CA LEU A 352 6.76 -7.82 9.08
C LEU A 352 8.29 -7.87 8.94
N MET A 353 8.81 -8.08 7.73
CA MET A 353 10.25 -8.02 7.48
C MET A 353 10.83 -6.62 7.67
N HIS A 354 10.14 -5.59 7.16
CA HIS A 354 10.57 -4.20 7.31
C HIS A 354 10.55 -3.76 8.77
N PHE A 355 9.45 -4.03 9.48
CA PHE A 355 9.30 -3.75 10.90
C PHE A 355 10.37 -4.49 11.72
N ARG A 356 10.57 -5.79 11.48
CA ARG A 356 11.64 -6.60 12.09
C ARG A 356 13.02 -5.97 11.88
N LYS A 357 13.34 -5.57 10.65
CA LYS A 357 14.62 -4.91 10.33
C LYS A 357 14.78 -3.64 11.17
N ASP A 358 13.74 -2.81 11.26
CA ASP A 358 13.80 -1.57 12.04
C ASP A 358 13.93 -1.81 13.54
N VAL A 359 13.35 -2.87 14.10
CA VAL A 359 13.62 -3.30 15.48
C VAL A 359 15.10 -3.65 15.64
N VAL A 360 15.64 -4.51 14.78
CA VAL A 360 17.07 -4.88 14.80
C VAL A 360 17.97 -3.65 14.69
N MET A 361 17.63 -2.70 13.82
CA MET A 361 18.42 -1.48 13.59
C MET A 361 18.27 -0.43 14.70
N THR A 362 17.14 -0.42 15.41
CA THR A 362 16.92 0.47 16.57
C THR A 362 17.68 -0.01 17.78
N PHE A 363 17.66 -1.32 18.06
CA PHE A 363 18.25 -1.88 19.27
C PHE A 363 19.66 -2.43 19.08
N LYS A 364 20.11 -2.74 17.86
CA LYS A 364 21.45 -3.20 17.45
C LYS A 364 22.22 -4.03 18.47
N ASP A 365 22.86 -3.36 19.44
CA ASP A 365 23.77 -3.93 20.44
C ASP A 365 23.16 -4.07 21.85
N LYS A 366 21.97 -3.49 22.07
CA LYS A 366 21.22 -3.52 23.33
C LYS A 366 20.08 -4.53 23.26
N SER A 367 19.75 -5.12 24.40
CA SER A 367 18.50 -5.88 24.50
C SER A 367 17.31 -4.93 24.59
N LEU A 368 16.09 -5.44 24.32
CA LEU A 368 14.87 -4.67 24.54
C LEU A 368 14.73 -4.24 26.01
N LYS A 369 15.24 -5.06 26.94
CA LYS A 369 15.24 -4.78 28.39
C LYS A 369 16.14 -3.61 28.78
N ASP A 370 17.23 -3.39 28.05
CA ASP A 370 18.19 -2.32 28.36
C ASP A 370 17.74 -0.94 27.90
N ASP A 371 16.64 -0.87 27.14
CA ASP A 371 16.07 0.39 26.68
C ASP A 371 15.32 1.11 27.81
N LYS A 372 15.77 2.33 28.11
CA LYS A 372 15.22 3.15 29.19
C LYS A 372 14.11 4.11 28.73
N SER A 373 13.81 4.13 27.43
CA SER A 373 12.83 5.05 26.85
C SER A 373 11.38 4.56 26.98
N GLY A 374 11.19 3.27 27.29
CA GLY A 374 9.89 2.62 27.29
C GLY A 374 9.55 1.95 25.96
N LEU A 375 10.20 2.35 24.85
CA LEU A 375 10.00 1.72 23.54
C LEU A 375 10.36 0.23 23.56
N GLY A 376 11.41 -0.17 24.27
CA GLY A 376 11.76 -1.59 24.40
C GLY A 376 10.65 -2.44 25.03
N GLN A 377 9.98 -1.91 26.05
CA GLN A 377 8.83 -2.56 26.70
C GLN A 377 7.63 -2.64 25.75
N GLN A 378 7.33 -1.57 25.02
CA GLN A 378 6.24 -1.57 24.04
C GLN A 378 6.52 -2.57 22.91
N ILE A 379 7.72 -2.55 22.34
CA ILE A 379 8.12 -3.45 21.24
C ILE A 379 8.11 -4.91 21.68
N HIS A 380 8.47 -5.20 22.94
CA HIS A 380 8.32 -6.54 23.52
C HIS A 380 6.86 -7.00 23.55
N LEU A 381 5.96 -6.20 24.13
CA LEU A 381 4.54 -6.52 24.23
C LEU A 381 3.86 -6.58 22.85
N PHE A 382 4.31 -5.76 21.90
CA PHE A 382 3.75 -5.70 20.55
C PHE A 382 3.96 -7.00 19.76
N ARG A 383 4.98 -7.80 20.08
CA ARG A 383 5.24 -9.11 19.45
C ARG A 383 4.04 -10.05 19.53
N TYR A 384 3.31 -9.99 20.64
CA TYR A 384 2.12 -10.81 20.86
C TYR A 384 0.98 -10.44 19.90
N TYR A 385 0.84 -9.16 19.55
CA TYR A 385 -0.16 -8.71 18.58
C TYR A 385 0.22 -9.06 17.13
N LEU A 386 1.51 -9.12 16.81
CA LEU A 386 1.97 -9.59 15.50
C LEU A 386 1.62 -11.08 15.29
N ASP A 387 1.80 -11.92 16.32
CA ASP A 387 1.36 -13.31 16.25
C ASP A 387 -0.15 -13.45 16.26
N ARG A 388 -0.88 -12.62 17.04
CA ARG A 388 -2.34 -12.55 16.96
C ARG A 388 -2.78 -12.36 15.51
N GLN A 389 -2.20 -11.38 14.82
CA GLN A 389 -2.54 -11.13 13.43
C GLN A 389 -2.26 -12.35 12.54
N ALA A 390 -1.11 -13.01 12.72
CA ALA A 390 -0.79 -14.19 11.95
C ALA A 390 -1.74 -15.38 12.21
N ILE A 391 -2.11 -15.64 13.46
CA ILE A 391 -3.10 -16.65 13.87
C ILE A 391 -4.45 -16.39 13.20
N TYR A 392 -4.95 -15.17 13.36
CA TYR A 392 -6.26 -14.80 12.82
C TYR A 392 -6.26 -14.75 11.29
N TYR A 393 -5.14 -14.38 10.66
CA TYR A 393 -5.00 -14.48 9.21
C TYR A 393 -5.20 -15.92 8.73
N ILE A 394 -4.55 -16.90 9.37
CA ILE A 394 -4.72 -18.32 9.02
C ILE A 394 -6.16 -18.78 9.27
N ARG A 395 -6.72 -18.48 10.44
CA ARG A 395 -8.08 -18.87 10.84
C ARG A 395 -9.16 -18.36 9.87
N ASN A 396 -9.00 -17.12 9.38
CA ASN A 396 -10.03 -16.41 8.62
C ASN A 396 -9.91 -16.54 7.10
N ASN A 397 -8.72 -16.88 6.57
CA ASN A 397 -8.48 -16.89 5.12
C ASN A 397 -8.29 -18.29 4.52
N TYR A 398 -8.21 -19.33 5.34
CA TYR A 398 -7.97 -20.70 4.89
C TYR A 398 -9.01 -21.67 5.45
N ASP A 399 -9.42 -22.62 4.60
CA ASP A 399 -10.29 -23.73 4.97
C ASP A 399 -9.45 -24.93 5.48
N GLY A 400 -9.99 -25.66 6.45
CA GLY A 400 -9.38 -26.85 7.06
C GLY A 400 -10.23 -27.35 8.22
N ALA A 401 -10.08 -28.62 8.61
CA ALA A 401 -10.83 -29.20 9.72
C ALA A 401 -10.41 -28.64 11.08
N ASN A 402 -9.17 -28.15 11.19
CA ASN A 402 -8.59 -27.48 12.36
C ASN A 402 -7.57 -26.42 11.90
N ASP A 403 -7.06 -25.63 12.83
CA ASP A 403 -6.08 -24.57 12.55
C ASP A 403 -4.77 -25.06 11.89
N TYR A 404 -4.29 -26.25 12.22
CA TYR A 404 -3.07 -26.80 11.61
C TYR A 404 -3.26 -27.18 10.15
N GLU A 405 -4.40 -27.76 9.78
CA GLU A 405 -4.74 -28.01 8.37
C GLU A 405 -4.85 -26.71 7.57
N LYS A 406 -5.44 -25.66 8.16
CA LYS A 406 -5.46 -24.32 7.57
C LYS A 406 -4.04 -23.77 7.36
N LEU A 407 -3.16 -23.95 8.35
CA LEU A 407 -1.75 -23.56 8.25
C LEU A 407 -1.04 -24.31 7.12
N LEU A 408 -1.27 -25.63 6.98
CA LEU A 408 -0.72 -26.44 5.89
C LEU A 408 -1.24 -25.99 4.52
N ALA A 409 -2.53 -25.67 4.41
CA ALA A 409 -3.13 -25.13 3.19
C ALA A 409 -2.47 -23.82 2.77
N TYR A 410 -2.29 -22.90 3.71
CA TYR A 410 -1.54 -21.66 3.51
C TYR A 410 -0.10 -21.92 3.04
N GLY A 411 0.62 -22.82 3.71
CA GLY A 411 1.99 -23.17 3.31
C GLY A 411 2.07 -23.68 1.88
N LYS A 412 1.12 -24.52 1.48
CA LYS A 412 1.01 -25.07 0.12
C LYS A 412 0.72 -23.98 -0.92
N GLU A 413 -0.26 -23.12 -0.66
CA GLU A 413 -0.64 -22.04 -1.58
C GLU A 413 0.51 -21.05 -1.80
N GLN A 414 1.21 -20.70 -0.72
CA GLN A 414 2.30 -19.72 -0.74
C GLN A 414 3.66 -20.34 -1.12
N GLY A 415 3.73 -21.66 -1.35
CA GLY A 415 4.97 -22.36 -1.66
C GLY A 415 6.01 -22.32 -0.53
N LEU A 416 5.56 -22.27 0.72
CA LEU A 416 6.40 -22.16 1.91
C LEU A 416 6.66 -23.53 2.54
N THR A 417 7.86 -23.69 3.09
CA THR A 417 8.18 -24.79 4.01
C THR A 417 8.18 -24.27 5.44
N PHE A 418 7.85 -25.14 6.40
CA PHE A 418 7.78 -24.81 7.82
C PHE A 418 8.95 -25.37 8.61
N ASP A 419 9.36 -24.67 9.66
CA ASP A 419 10.36 -25.15 10.60
C ASP A 419 9.70 -25.75 11.85
N TYR A 420 10.00 -27.02 12.09
CA TYR A 420 9.57 -27.77 13.27
C TYR A 420 10.74 -28.02 14.23
N THR A 421 11.94 -27.50 13.93
CA THR A 421 13.18 -27.93 14.60
C THR A 421 13.52 -27.14 15.86
N THR A 422 12.78 -26.06 16.15
CA THR A 422 12.92 -25.32 17.40
C THR A 422 12.17 -26.03 18.54
N GLY A 423 12.73 -26.01 19.75
CA GLY A 423 12.15 -26.73 20.88
C GLY A 423 10.81 -26.15 21.29
N ALA A 424 9.83 -27.03 21.54
CA ALA A 424 8.49 -26.64 22.00
C ALA A 424 8.30 -26.79 23.53
N ASN A 425 9.37 -27.10 24.28
CA ASN A 425 9.31 -27.38 25.72
C ASN A 425 8.70 -26.23 26.55
N TYR A 426 8.93 -24.98 26.15
CA TYR A 426 8.37 -23.80 26.83
C TYR A 426 6.87 -23.57 26.58
N HIS A 427 6.28 -24.31 25.65
CA HIS A 427 4.86 -24.29 25.28
C HIS A 427 4.15 -25.59 25.70
N ASN A 428 4.80 -26.39 26.54
CA ASN A 428 4.28 -27.63 27.12
C ASN A 428 4.38 -27.55 28.64
N ARG A 429 3.76 -26.52 29.21
CA ARG A 429 3.78 -26.29 30.66
C ARG A 429 2.71 -27.11 31.37
N TYR A 430 3.00 -27.46 32.62
CA TYR A 430 2.11 -28.19 33.50
C TYR A 430 2.04 -27.50 34.87
N ASP A 431 0.95 -27.72 35.60
CA ASP A 431 0.80 -27.13 36.93
C ASP A 431 1.81 -27.77 37.88
N LYS A 432 2.73 -26.95 38.39
CA LYS A 432 3.82 -27.46 39.23
C LYS A 432 3.37 -27.94 40.62
N ALA A 433 2.17 -27.58 41.05
CA ALA A 433 1.63 -27.89 42.37
C ALA A 433 0.79 -29.17 42.35
N THR A 434 0.11 -29.44 41.24
CA THR A 434 -0.87 -30.54 41.11
C THR A 434 -0.39 -31.65 40.17
N GLU A 435 0.56 -31.36 39.28
CA GLU A 435 0.97 -32.28 38.20
C GLU A 435 2.50 -32.48 38.12
N PHE A 436 2.89 -33.47 37.33
CA PHE A 436 4.25 -33.70 36.87
C PHE A 436 4.26 -33.81 35.35
N PHE A 437 5.41 -33.56 34.71
CA PHE A 437 5.50 -33.72 33.26
C PHE A 437 5.26 -35.18 32.85
N THR A 438 4.26 -35.38 32.01
CA THR A 438 3.92 -36.70 31.44
C THR A 438 4.44 -36.82 30.01
N ARG A 439 3.93 -35.99 29.11
CA ARG A 439 4.32 -35.91 27.70
C ARG A 439 4.10 -34.51 27.12
N PRO A 440 4.65 -34.22 25.92
CA PRO A 440 4.26 -33.07 25.14
C PRO A 440 2.84 -33.22 24.62
N TYR A 441 2.07 -32.13 24.72
CA TYR A 441 0.76 -31.96 24.12
C TYR A 441 0.79 -30.98 22.94
N ASN A 442 1.81 -30.14 22.86
CA ASN A 442 1.92 -29.09 21.86
C ASN A 442 3.19 -29.26 21.02
N MET A 443 3.09 -28.98 19.73
CA MET A 443 4.24 -28.77 18.85
C MET A 443 4.39 -27.30 18.47
N LYS A 444 5.58 -26.93 18.00
CA LYS A 444 5.90 -25.59 17.53
C LYS A 444 6.20 -25.60 16.04
N VAL A 445 5.55 -24.69 15.30
CA VAL A 445 5.72 -24.52 13.85
C VAL A 445 6.12 -23.08 13.58
N GLN A 446 7.27 -22.84 12.96
CA GLN A 446 7.70 -21.49 12.59
C GLN A 446 7.65 -21.28 11.08
N VAL A 447 7.26 -20.06 10.69
CA VAL A 447 6.99 -19.71 9.29
C VAL A 447 7.76 -18.46 8.84
N PRO A 448 8.36 -18.50 7.64
CA PRO A 448 8.78 -19.68 6.89
C PRO A 448 10.01 -20.35 7.53
N LYS A 449 10.34 -21.57 7.09
CA LYS A 449 11.52 -22.30 7.57
C LYS A 449 12.83 -21.54 7.38
N GLU A 450 12.98 -20.94 6.21
CA GLU A 450 14.17 -20.25 5.74
C GLU A 450 13.79 -18.94 5.05
N ASN A 451 14.78 -18.08 4.77
CA ASN A 451 14.51 -16.79 4.15
C ASN A 451 14.13 -16.99 2.68
N THR A 452 12.90 -16.64 2.31
CA THR A 452 12.42 -16.76 0.94
C THR A 452 12.74 -15.54 0.08
N VAL A 453 13.27 -14.46 0.66
CA VAL A 453 13.47 -13.16 -0.01
C VAL A 453 14.97 -12.87 -0.22
N ARG A 454 15.67 -13.80 -0.88
CA ARG A 454 17.14 -13.77 -1.04
C ARG A 454 17.68 -12.59 -1.86
N SER A 455 16.85 -11.94 -2.68
CA SER A 455 17.23 -10.79 -3.51
C SER A 455 17.37 -9.47 -2.74
N LYS A 456 16.78 -9.35 -1.53
CA LYS A 456 16.81 -8.14 -0.72
C LYS A 456 17.82 -8.31 0.43
N LYS A 457 19.05 -7.81 0.26
CA LYS A 457 20.25 -8.10 1.11
C LYS A 457 20.10 -7.89 2.63
N ASP A 458 19.07 -7.21 3.11
CA ASP A 458 18.85 -6.93 4.54
C ASP A 458 17.48 -7.36 5.08
N LEU A 459 16.63 -7.98 4.25
CA LEU A 459 15.32 -8.48 4.70
C LEU A 459 15.38 -9.99 4.94
N ASN A 460 14.71 -10.42 5.99
CA ASN A 460 14.69 -11.82 6.39
C ASN A 460 13.35 -12.18 7.01
N ASN A 461 12.58 -13.03 6.33
CA ASN A 461 11.32 -13.54 6.87
C ASN A 461 11.45 -14.88 7.61
N ALA A 462 12.62 -15.51 7.64
CA ALA A 462 12.80 -16.81 8.27
C ALA A 462 12.38 -16.77 9.75
N ARG A 463 11.53 -17.73 10.11
CA ARG A 463 11.15 -18.06 11.49
C ARG A 463 10.72 -16.82 12.28
N MET A 464 9.93 -15.96 11.64
CA MET A 464 9.39 -14.74 12.25
C MET A 464 8.19 -15.08 13.13
N VAL A 465 7.21 -15.74 12.55
CA VAL A 465 5.97 -16.13 13.25
C VAL A 465 6.11 -17.54 13.76
N GLU A 466 5.57 -17.79 14.95
CA GLU A 466 5.44 -19.13 15.51
C GLU A 466 3.99 -19.46 15.83
N PHE A 467 3.60 -20.71 15.54
CA PHE A 467 2.32 -21.29 15.86
C PHE A 467 2.55 -22.44 16.82
N ILE A 468 1.80 -22.46 17.92
CA ILE A 468 1.78 -23.58 18.86
C ILE A 468 0.54 -24.39 18.52
N VAL A 469 0.72 -25.67 18.21
CA VAL A 469 -0.35 -26.54 17.73
C VAL A 469 -0.53 -27.66 18.72
N ASN A 470 -1.75 -27.84 19.20
CA ASN A 470 -2.11 -28.97 20.02
C ASN A 470 -2.06 -30.26 19.17
N LEU A 471 -1.27 -31.22 19.64
CA LEU A 471 -1.00 -32.46 18.93
C LEU A 471 -2.25 -33.31 18.76
N GLU A 472 -3.23 -33.21 19.67
CA GLU A 472 -4.45 -34.02 19.66
C GLU A 472 -5.55 -33.42 18.79
N THR A 473 -5.78 -32.11 18.92
CA THR A 473 -6.89 -31.43 18.23
C THR A 473 -6.46 -30.83 16.88
N GLY A 474 -5.18 -30.50 16.73
CA GLY A 474 -4.68 -29.71 15.62
C GLY A 474 -5.04 -28.23 15.70
N GLU A 475 -5.66 -27.78 16.80
CA GLU A 475 -5.96 -26.37 17.02
C GLU A 475 -4.73 -25.60 17.49
N PHE A 476 -4.73 -24.28 17.27
CA PHE A 476 -3.69 -23.44 17.87
C PHE A 476 -3.90 -23.30 19.37
N GLU A 477 -2.83 -23.49 20.14
CA GLU A 477 -2.78 -23.17 21.56
C GLU A 477 -2.27 -21.73 21.70
N THR A 478 -3.16 -20.77 21.88
CA THR A 478 -2.83 -19.35 21.90
C THR A 478 -3.42 -18.63 23.10
N GLN A 479 -2.65 -17.71 23.67
CA GLN A 479 -3.13 -16.82 24.73
C GLN A 479 -4.29 -15.90 24.29
N TRP A 480 -4.50 -15.74 22.99
CA TRP A 480 -5.56 -14.88 22.46
C TRP A 480 -6.93 -15.51 22.59
N ASP A 481 -7.03 -16.84 22.63
CA ASP A 481 -8.30 -17.52 22.90
C ASP A 481 -8.81 -17.23 24.33
N ALA A 482 -7.89 -17.08 25.30
CA ALA A 482 -8.18 -16.52 26.61
C ALA A 482 -8.49 -15.01 26.54
N TYR A 483 -7.59 -14.18 26.01
CA TYR A 483 -7.76 -12.72 26.05
C TYR A 483 -9.04 -12.25 25.34
N ASP A 484 -9.41 -12.82 24.19
CA ASP A 484 -10.58 -12.40 23.42
C ASP A 484 -11.91 -12.66 24.17
N GLN A 485 -11.94 -13.56 25.16
CA GLN A 485 -13.08 -13.74 26.08
C GLN A 485 -13.25 -12.58 27.06
N HIS A 486 -12.18 -11.81 27.31
CA HIS A 486 -12.11 -10.69 28.25
C HIS A 486 -11.99 -9.34 27.55
N LYS A 487 -12.44 -9.24 26.30
CA LYS A 487 -12.44 -7.99 25.55
C LYS A 487 -13.50 -7.02 26.06
N LEU A 488 -13.09 -5.79 26.33
CA LEU A 488 -13.94 -4.71 26.85
C LEU A 488 -14.62 -3.93 25.71
N PRO A 489 -15.78 -3.27 25.97
CA PRO A 489 -16.52 -2.53 24.95
C PRO A 489 -15.77 -1.36 24.30
N ASP A 490 -14.77 -0.82 24.99
CA ASP A 490 -13.91 0.27 24.49
C ASP A 490 -12.73 -0.24 23.63
N GLY A 491 -12.68 -1.55 23.34
CA GLY A 491 -11.65 -2.17 22.53
C GLY A 491 -10.42 -2.63 23.32
N ARG A 492 -10.35 -2.33 24.62
CA ARG A 492 -9.29 -2.82 25.52
C ARG A 492 -9.55 -4.27 25.95
N TYR A 493 -8.62 -4.82 26.72
CA TYR A 493 -8.77 -6.12 27.37
C TYR A 493 -8.76 -5.96 28.89
N ASP A 494 -9.49 -6.82 29.59
CA ASP A 494 -9.30 -6.95 31.04
C ASP A 494 -7.91 -7.54 31.31
N SER A 495 -7.04 -6.75 31.92
CA SER A 495 -5.67 -7.16 32.22
C SER A 495 -5.47 -7.61 33.67
N ASN A 496 -6.53 -7.68 34.48
CA ASN A 496 -6.45 -8.12 35.86
C ASN A 496 -6.29 -9.65 35.95
N PRO A 497 -5.17 -10.16 36.50
CA PRO A 497 -4.93 -11.60 36.58
C PRO A 497 -5.90 -12.38 37.46
N GLU A 498 -6.69 -11.73 38.31
CA GLU A 498 -7.69 -12.40 39.16
C GLU A 498 -9.00 -12.73 38.45
N HIS A 499 -9.22 -12.19 37.24
CA HIS A 499 -10.44 -12.45 36.48
C HIS A 499 -10.32 -13.66 35.53
N TYR A 500 -9.12 -14.23 35.42
CA TYR A 500 -8.83 -15.35 34.55
C TYR A 500 -8.87 -16.67 35.32
N THR A 501 -9.52 -17.66 34.71
CA THR A 501 -9.60 -19.03 35.19
C THR A 501 -8.24 -19.73 35.12
N HIS A 502 -8.16 -20.90 35.77
CA HIS A 502 -6.94 -21.71 35.74
C HIS A 502 -6.57 -22.15 34.32
N ASP A 503 -7.57 -22.55 33.53
CA ASP A 503 -7.38 -23.04 32.15
C ASP A 503 -6.95 -21.89 31.22
N GLU A 504 -7.57 -20.72 31.32
CA GLU A 504 -7.14 -19.53 30.56
C GLU A 504 -5.69 -19.12 30.93
N LEU A 505 -5.32 -19.23 32.21
CA LEU A 505 -3.93 -18.98 32.64
C LEU A 505 -2.97 -20.05 32.11
N HIS A 506 -3.42 -21.28 31.83
CA HIS A 506 -2.61 -22.32 31.19
C HIS A 506 -2.31 -21.96 29.72
N GLU A 507 -3.33 -21.54 28.97
CA GLU A 507 -3.18 -21.01 27.60
C GLU A 507 -2.20 -19.81 27.57
N ILE A 508 -2.38 -18.86 28.49
CA ILE A 508 -1.49 -17.69 28.65
C ILE A 508 -0.07 -18.12 29.08
N ALA A 509 0.13 -19.28 29.70
CA ALA A 509 1.47 -19.76 30.03
C ALA A 509 2.22 -20.26 28.78
N ASN A 510 1.48 -20.84 27.82
CA ASN A 510 2.01 -21.46 26.61
C ASN A 510 2.16 -20.49 25.43
N THR A 511 1.98 -19.18 25.64
CA THR A 511 2.13 -18.07 24.68
C THR A 511 3.20 -18.26 23.59
N GLU A 512 2.77 -18.04 22.36
CA GLU A 512 3.54 -17.74 21.16
C GLU A 512 4.06 -16.29 21.13
N SER A 513 5.25 -16.06 20.53
CA SER A 513 5.77 -14.71 20.32
C SER A 513 6.55 -14.52 19.01
N PHE A 514 6.22 -13.46 18.27
CA PHE A 514 6.87 -13.08 17.02
C PHE A 514 8.37 -12.87 17.24
N ASN A 515 9.25 -13.40 16.42
CA ASN A 515 10.71 -13.33 16.61
C ASN A 515 11.35 -12.20 15.81
N TYR A 516 11.86 -11.16 16.49
CA TYR A 516 12.62 -10.10 15.84
C TYR A 516 14.01 -10.58 15.41
N GLY A 517 14.65 -11.44 16.20
CA GLY A 517 15.87 -12.15 15.83
C GLY A 517 15.55 -13.59 15.40
N PRO A 518 16.01 -14.06 14.21
CA PRO A 518 15.72 -15.42 13.79
C PRO A 518 16.34 -16.42 14.76
N SER A 519 15.53 -17.38 15.21
CA SER A 519 15.99 -18.53 15.97
C SER A 519 17.01 -19.33 15.13
N LYS A 520 17.98 -20.00 15.78
CA LYS A 520 18.98 -20.80 15.05
C LYS A 520 18.37 -22.07 14.42
N GLY A 521 17.50 -22.76 15.15
CA GLY A 521 16.95 -24.06 14.72
C GLY A 521 18.04 -25.05 14.29
N ASN A 522 17.68 -26.01 13.43
CA ASN A 522 18.62 -26.87 12.69
C ASN A 522 18.94 -26.34 11.28
N ASN A 523 18.64 -25.08 11.01
CA ASN A 523 18.67 -24.49 9.66
C ASN A 523 19.96 -23.65 9.43
N ASP A 524 20.11 -23.11 8.22
CA ASP A 524 21.27 -22.29 7.83
C ASP A 524 21.61 -21.19 8.84
N VAL A 525 22.90 -20.88 8.92
CA VAL A 525 23.44 -19.87 9.85
C VAL A 525 22.75 -18.53 9.60
N VAL A 526 22.20 -17.94 10.67
CA VAL A 526 21.68 -16.57 10.66
C VAL A 526 22.86 -15.61 10.52
N THR A 527 22.91 -14.86 9.41
CA THR A 527 24.02 -13.97 9.05
C THR A 527 23.65 -12.48 9.11
N GLY A 528 24.64 -11.61 8.93
CA GLY A 528 24.46 -10.17 8.82
C GLY A 528 23.91 -9.52 10.10
N ILE A 529 23.03 -8.53 9.95
CA ILE A 529 22.46 -7.77 11.08
C ILE A 529 21.62 -8.64 12.03
N TYR A 530 21.17 -9.80 11.58
CA TYR A 530 20.33 -10.72 12.35
C TYR A 530 21.13 -11.70 13.23
N ALA A 531 22.45 -11.81 13.02
CA ALA A 531 23.29 -12.74 13.76
C ALA A 531 23.28 -12.41 15.27
N GLY A 532 22.92 -13.39 16.09
CA GLY A 532 22.88 -13.24 17.55
C GLY A 532 21.72 -12.42 18.11
N GLN A 533 20.84 -11.90 17.25
CA GLN A 533 19.74 -11.04 17.69
C GLN A 533 18.66 -11.78 18.48
N HIS A 534 18.47 -13.09 18.26
CA HIS A 534 17.44 -13.84 18.97
C HIS A 534 17.60 -13.78 20.49
N ASN A 535 18.80 -14.07 21.00
CA ASN A 535 19.06 -14.00 22.44
C ASN A 535 18.92 -12.57 23.00
N ARG A 536 19.23 -11.56 22.18
CA ARG A 536 19.28 -10.17 22.60
C ARG A 536 17.90 -9.51 22.60
N LEU A 537 17.13 -9.70 21.52
CA LEU A 537 15.84 -9.04 21.33
C LEU A 537 14.68 -9.89 21.83
N ASP A 538 14.78 -11.22 21.71
CA ASP A 538 13.65 -12.10 21.95
C ASP A 538 13.73 -12.83 23.30
N VAL A 539 14.94 -13.14 23.81
CA VAL A 539 15.13 -13.86 25.08
C VAL A 539 15.46 -12.92 26.25
N THR A 540 16.36 -11.95 26.03
CA THR A 540 16.72 -10.93 27.05
C THR A 540 15.68 -9.82 27.05
N GLN A 541 14.46 -10.18 27.42
CA GLN A 541 13.28 -9.35 27.24
C GLN A 541 12.91 -8.54 28.51
N PRO A 542 12.18 -7.43 28.35
CA PRO A 542 11.48 -6.74 29.43
C PRO A 542 10.49 -7.65 30.18
N ALA A 543 9.85 -7.12 31.22
CA ALA A 543 8.84 -7.88 31.94
C ALA A 543 7.65 -8.21 31.02
N ASP A 544 7.11 -9.42 31.19
CA ASP A 544 5.83 -9.80 30.59
C ASP A 544 4.66 -9.06 31.28
N SER A 545 3.44 -9.18 30.76
CA SER A 545 2.23 -8.72 31.45
C SER A 545 2.06 -9.41 32.80
N ALA A 546 1.36 -8.79 33.75
CA ALA A 546 1.05 -9.39 35.04
C ALA A 546 0.30 -10.72 34.90
N LEU A 547 -0.57 -10.84 33.89
CA LEU A 547 -1.25 -12.07 33.49
C LEU A 547 -0.26 -13.20 33.19
N ARG A 548 0.67 -12.94 32.26
CA ARG A 548 1.68 -13.94 31.88
C ARG A 548 2.68 -14.25 33.00
N GLN A 549 2.98 -13.27 33.86
CA GLN A 549 3.78 -13.51 35.05
C GLN A 549 3.06 -14.43 36.05
N LYS A 550 1.76 -14.21 36.31
CA LYS A 550 0.93 -15.10 37.14
C LYS A 550 0.86 -16.50 36.55
N ALA A 551 0.55 -16.61 35.26
CA ALA A 551 0.53 -17.87 34.52
C ALA A 551 1.85 -18.66 34.68
N LYS A 552 3.01 -18.04 34.41
CA LYS A 552 4.34 -18.66 34.55
C LYS A 552 4.71 -18.99 36.00
N SER A 553 4.06 -18.35 36.98
CA SER A 553 4.25 -18.68 38.40
C SER A 553 3.54 -19.97 38.78
N ILE A 554 2.45 -20.34 38.10
CA ILE A 554 1.67 -21.56 38.31
C ILE A 554 2.26 -22.69 37.44
N PHE A 555 2.40 -22.44 36.15
CA PHE A 555 2.74 -23.44 35.14
C PHE A 555 4.24 -23.41 34.80
N LYS A 556 4.94 -24.52 35.06
CA LYS A 556 6.37 -24.66 34.74
C LYS A 556 6.57 -25.53 33.51
N SER A 557 7.62 -25.24 32.75
CA SER A 557 8.06 -26.06 31.61
C SER A 557 9.02 -27.15 32.06
N GLU A 558 9.01 -28.29 31.38
CA GLU A 558 9.99 -29.36 31.59
C GLU A 558 11.34 -29.06 30.91
N GLY A 559 12.43 -29.56 31.50
CA GLY A 559 13.76 -29.45 30.90
C GLY A 559 13.95 -30.43 29.74
N ASP A 560 14.73 -30.04 28.74
CA ASP A 560 15.05 -30.92 27.61
C ASP A 560 15.71 -32.24 28.07
N LEU A 561 15.37 -33.33 27.38
CA LEU A 561 15.96 -34.64 27.58
C LEU A 561 17.49 -34.56 27.52
N GLY A 562 18.15 -35.08 28.57
CA GLY A 562 19.61 -35.10 28.69
C GLY A 562 20.23 -33.80 29.23
N LYS A 563 19.47 -32.72 29.44
CA LYS A 563 19.95 -31.51 30.12
C LYS A 563 19.50 -31.49 31.58
N LYS A 564 20.46 -31.59 32.52
CA LYS A 564 20.20 -31.49 33.98
C LYS A 564 19.06 -32.41 34.48
N GLY A 565 18.90 -33.59 33.88
CA GLY A 565 17.86 -34.55 34.26
C GLY A 565 16.47 -34.30 33.65
N GLY A 566 16.33 -33.33 32.74
CA GLY A 566 15.08 -33.06 32.02
C GLY A 566 14.54 -34.26 31.26
N GLN A 567 13.21 -34.31 31.12
CA GLN A 567 12.46 -35.43 30.55
C GLN A 567 11.81 -35.11 29.19
N TYR A 568 11.93 -33.88 28.71
CA TYR A 568 11.22 -33.43 27.52
C TYR A 568 11.96 -33.77 26.23
N ALA A 569 11.35 -34.61 25.39
CA ALA A 569 11.69 -34.80 23.99
C ALA A 569 10.52 -34.39 23.09
N ASP A 570 10.78 -33.54 22.09
CA ASP A 570 9.77 -33.18 21.08
C ASP A 570 9.31 -34.43 20.31
N ILE A 571 7.99 -34.63 20.19
CA ILE A 571 7.39 -35.64 19.33
C ILE A 571 7.60 -35.24 17.86
N VAL A 572 7.27 -33.98 17.54
CA VAL A 572 7.40 -33.39 16.20
C VAL A 572 8.66 -32.54 16.13
N LYS A 573 9.64 -32.96 15.33
CA LYS A 573 10.89 -32.19 15.16
C LYS A 573 11.57 -32.44 13.82
N GLY A 574 12.51 -33.39 13.74
CA GLY A 574 13.32 -33.65 12.56
C GLY A 574 12.52 -34.23 11.37
N GLY A 575 11.42 -34.95 11.64
CA GLY A 575 10.51 -35.45 10.61
C GLY A 575 9.43 -34.45 10.19
N GLY A 576 9.30 -33.33 10.91
CA GLY A 576 8.31 -32.29 10.63
C GLY A 576 6.89 -32.82 10.61
N HIS A 577 6.09 -32.45 9.61
CA HIS A 577 4.71 -32.91 9.45
C HIS A 577 4.55 -34.44 9.53
N LYS A 578 5.53 -35.21 9.05
CA LYS A 578 5.48 -36.69 9.13
C LYS A 578 5.52 -37.22 10.56
N ASP A 579 6.17 -36.51 11.48
CA ASP A 579 6.14 -36.88 12.90
C ASP A 579 4.74 -36.67 13.49
N TYR A 580 4.06 -35.59 13.09
CA TYR A 580 2.69 -35.31 13.51
C TYR A 580 1.74 -36.39 12.99
N GLU A 581 1.80 -36.72 11.69
CA GLU A 581 1.00 -37.79 11.08
C GLU A 581 1.25 -39.14 11.76
N ALA A 582 2.52 -39.49 11.99
CA ALA A 582 2.88 -40.74 12.66
C ALA A 582 2.35 -40.80 14.10
N TRP A 583 2.46 -39.72 14.87
CA TRP A 583 1.92 -39.66 16.23
C TRP A 583 0.40 -39.84 16.22
N GLN A 584 -0.30 -39.10 15.36
CA GLN A 584 -1.75 -39.19 15.20
C GLN A 584 -2.20 -40.61 14.80
N GLU A 585 -1.52 -41.23 13.83
CA GLU A 585 -1.85 -42.59 13.37
C GLU A 585 -1.63 -43.64 14.47
N ARG A 586 -0.47 -43.60 15.14
CA ARG A 586 -0.08 -44.63 16.11
C ARG A 586 -0.80 -44.51 17.44
N THR A 587 -1.18 -43.31 17.83
CA THR A 587 -1.89 -43.08 19.10
C THR A 587 -3.41 -43.02 18.96
N LYS A 588 -3.93 -43.26 17.75
CA LYS A 588 -5.36 -43.23 17.47
C LYS A 588 -6.11 -44.25 18.35
N GLY A 589 -7.03 -43.76 19.16
CA GLY A 589 -7.85 -44.58 20.06
C GLY A 589 -7.16 -45.01 21.35
N MET A 590 -5.89 -44.62 21.59
CA MET A 590 -5.22 -44.82 22.87
C MET A 590 -5.80 -43.89 23.94
N SER A 591 -5.95 -44.41 25.16
CA SER A 591 -6.14 -43.64 26.38
C SER A 591 -4.91 -42.77 26.70
N GLU A 592 -5.05 -41.82 27.63
CA GLU A 592 -3.92 -40.95 28.02
C GLU A 592 -2.76 -41.77 28.63
N ASP A 593 -3.05 -42.78 29.47
CA ASP A 593 -2.02 -43.65 30.04
C ASP A 593 -1.26 -44.43 28.95
N GLU A 594 -1.95 -44.90 27.91
CA GLU A 594 -1.34 -45.57 26.76
C GLU A 594 -0.47 -44.60 25.93
N LYS A 595 -0.90 -43.36 25.74
CA LYS A 595 -0.10 -42.32 25.06
C LYS A 595 1.14 -41.94 25.85
N VAL A 596 1.04 -41.86 27.18
CA VAL A 596 2.19 -41.63 28.06
C VAL A 596 3.17 -42.81 28.00
N ALA A 597 2.67 -44.05 27.99
CA ALA A 597 3.50 -45.24 27.83
C ALA A 597 4.22 -45.23 26.47
N GLU A 598 3.51 -44.90 25.38
CA GLU A 598 4.08 -44.79 24.04
C GLU A 598 5.14 -43.69 23.95
N TYR A 599 4.85 -42.52 24.53
CA TYR A 599 5.81 -41.43 24.63
C TYR A 599 7.07 -41.84 25.39
N ASN A 600 6.95 -42.61 26.47
CA ASN A 600 8.11 -43.08 27.22
C ASN A 600 9.00 -44.01 26.39
N LYS A 601 8.43 -44.92 25.59
CA LYS A 601 9.21 -45.75 24.66
C LYS A 601 9.93 -44.90 23.61
N TYR A 602 9.23 -43.92 23.01
CA TYR A 602 9.85 -42.95 22.10
C TYR A 602 10.98 -42.17 22.78
N LYS A 603 10.77 -41.71 24.00
CA LYS A 603 11.75 -40.95 24.79
C LYS A 603 13.01 -41.78 25.06
N GLU A 604 12.88 -43.07 25.34
CA GLU A 604 14.02 -43.99 25.46
C GLU A 604 14.82 -44.07 24.15
N TYR A 605 14.14 -44.24 23.01
CA TYR A 605 14.78 -44.17 21.70
C TYR A 605 15.48 -42.82 21.47
N ALA A 606 14.80 -41.71 21.78
CA ALA A 606 15.31 -40.36 21.60
C ALA A 606 16.56 -40.09 22.47
N SER A 607 16.64 -40.68 23.66
CA SER A 607 17.80 -40.54 24.56
C SER A 607 19.11 -41.05 23.94
N GLY A 608 19.03 -41.97 22.98
CA GLY A 608 20.18 -42.52 22.27
C GLY A 608 20.67 -41.70 21.08
N ILE A 609 20.00 -40.61 20.73
CA ILE A 609 20.30 -39.81 19.53
C ILE A 609 20.43 -38.31 19.85
N LYS A 610 20.96 -37.53 18.88
CA LYS A 610 21.09 -36.09 19.05
C LYS A 610 19.71 -35.42 19.08
N PRO A 611 19.49 -34.37 19.90
CA PRO A 611 18.24 -33.60 19.92
C PRO A 611 17.80 -33.07 18.55
N SER A 612 18.73 -32.77 17.65
CA SER A 612 18.43 -32.34 16.28
C SER A 612 17.77 -33.42 15.43
N ASN A 613 17.93 -34.69 15.82
CA ASN A 613 17.48 -35.88 15.08
C ASN A 613 16.25 -36.53 15.72
N HIS A 614 15.73 -35.98 16.82
CA HIS A 614 14.47 -36.43 17.40
C HIS A 614 13.38 -36.40 16.31
N SER A 615 12.65 -37.50 16.18
CA SER A 615 11.63 -37.70 15.16
C SER A 615 10.80 -38.91 15.55
N TYR A 616 9.53 -38.71 15.87
CA TYR A 616 8.63 -39.82 16.18
C TYR A 616 8.41 -40.72 14.96
N SER A 617 8.31 -40.16 13.75
CA SER A 617 8.27 -40.97 12.52
C SER A 617 9.56 -41.76 12.32
N GLY A 618 10.73 -41.22 12.71
CA GLY A 618 11.99 -41.95 12.72
C GLY A 618 11.98 -43.13 13.71
N TYR A 619 11.37 -42.95 14.89
CA TYR A 619 11.17 -44.02 15.87
C TYR A 619 10.28 -45.13 15.31
N THR A 620 9.11 -44.82 14.72
CA THR A 620 8.17 -45.83 14.20
C THR A 620 8.75 -46.71 13.09
N HIS A 621 9.84 -46.27 12.43
CA HIS A 621 10.56 -47.04 11.40
C HIS A 621 11.84 -47.71 11.92
N SER A 622 12.12 -47.61 13.22
CA SER A 622 13.31 -48.15 13.84
C SER A 622 13.14 -49.61 14.25
N LYS A 623 14.26 -50.33 14.39
CA LYS A 623 14.27 -51.67 15.01
C LYS A 623 13.85 -51.64 16.48
N GLN A 624 13.97 -50.49 17.15
CA GLN A 624 13.57 -50.34 18.54
C GLN A 624 12.04 -50.37 18.66
N TYR A 625 11.33 -49.65 17.79
CA TYR A 625 9.87 -49.66 17.75
C TYR A 625 9.28 -51.06 17.54
N GLN A 626 9.89 -51.86 16.65
CA GLN A 626 9.50 -53.26 16.45
C GLN A 626 9.59 -54.06 17.76
N LYS A 627 10.69 -53.90 18.51
CA LYS A 627 10.87 -54.58 19.80
C LYS A 627 9.92 -54.09 20.89
N ASP A 628 9.59 -52.80 20.89
CA ASP A 628 8.72 -52.22 21.91
C ASP A 628 7.22 -52.57 21.69
N HIS A 629 6.89 -53.19 20.55
CA HIS A 629 5.54 -53.52 20.10
C HIS A 629 5.37 -54.99 19.66
N GLU A 630 6.40 -55.81 19.84
CA GLU A 630 6.34 -57.28 19.85
C GLU A 630 5.93 -57.77 21.24
#